data_AF-A0A368HAV7-F1
#
_entry.id   AF-A0A368HAV7-F1
#
_cell.length_a   1.000
_cell.length_b   1.000
_cell.length_c   1.000
_cell.angle_alpha   90.00
_cell.angle_beta   90.00
_cell.angle_gamma   90.00
#
_symmetry.space_group_name_H-M   'P 1'
#
loop_
_entity.id
_entity.type
_entity.pdbx_description
1 polymer ?
#
loop_
_entity_poly.entity_id
_entity_poly.type
_entity_poly.pdbx_seq_one_letter_code
_entity_poly.pdbx_strand_id
1 'polypeptide(L)'
;MGVTSRKVAVFLALIFYLISLSLVVCSFLTEYWVVSDVTNENGVNAGRSRVNSGLLSGMREVDWGLGVRYMPFSVLSLSASCVIFYIQFHSTMQKNLLTVEQIQAGYSTQGLAK
;
A
#
# COMPACT_ATOMS: atom_id res chain seq x y z
N MET A 1 -39.71 -15.11 28.39
CA MET A 1 -38.49 -14.90 27.56
C MET A 1 -37.38 -14.35 28.47
N GLY A 2 -36.74 -15.11 29.37
CA GLY A 2 -36.06 -16.38 29.21
C GLY A 2 -34.55 -16.11 29.32
N VAL A 3 -33.99 -16.04 30.53
CA VAL A 3 -32.59 -15.66 30.82
C VAL A 3 -31.58 -16.50 30.00
N THR A 4 -31.93 -17.75 29.72
CA THR A 4 -31.23 -18.68 28.81
C THR A 4 -31.12 -18.17 27.38
N SER A 5 -32.16 -17.55 26.83
CA SER A 5 -32.13 -16.98 25.47
C SER A 5 -31.14 -15.83 25.35
N ARG A 6 -30.97 -15.01 26.40
CA ARG A 6 -29.97 -13.93 26.43
C ARG A 6 -28.55 -14.50 26.47
N LYS A 7 -28.31 -15.54 27.28
CA LYS A 7 -27.01 -16.21 27.38
C LYS A 7 -26.61 -16.85 26.04
N VAL A 8 -27.54 -17.51 25.36
CA VAL A 8 -27.31 -18.09 24.02
C VAL A 8 -27.02 -16.99 22.99
N ALA A 9 -27.75 -15.89 23.01
CA ALA A 9 -27.51 -14.77 22.11
C ALA A 9 -26.12 -14.15 22.28
N VAL A 10 -25.66 -13.95 23.53
CA VAL A 10 -24.31 -13.44 23.83
C VAL A 10 -23.22 -14.42 23.36
N PHE A 11 -23.43 -15.72 23.55
CA PHE A 11 -22.49 -16.75 23.09
C PHE A 11 -22.37 -16.77 21.56
N LEU A 12 -23.50 -16.71 20.84
CA LEU A 12 -23.50 -16.62 19.39
C LEU A 12 -22.86 -15.32 18.88
N ALA A 13 -23.16 -14.19 19.52
CA ALA A 13 -22.53 -12.91 19.19
C ALA A 13 -21.01 -12.94 19.36
N LEU A 14 -20.52 -13.59 20.43
CA LEU A 14 -19.09 -13.79 20.65
C LEU A 14 -18.46 -14.62 19.51
N ILE A 15 -19.11 -15.70 19.08
CA ILE A 15 -18.61 -16.53 17.97
C ILE A 15 -18.54 -15.74 16.68
N PHE A 16 -19.61 -15.02 16.32
CA PHE A 16 -19.63 -14.19 15.12
C PHE A 16 -18.56 -13.08 15.17
N TYR A 17 -18.34 -12.50 16.36
CA TYR A 17 -17.29 -11.51 16.55
C TYR A 17 -15.89 -12.10 16.32
N LEU A 18 -15.59 -13.28 16.88
CA LEU A 18 -14.31 -13.94 16.68
C LEU A 18 -14.07 -14.33 15.22
N ILE A 19 -15.09 -14.83 14.53
CA ILE A 19 -15.02 -15.13 13.09
C ILE A 19 -14.76 -13.85 12.31
N SER A 20 -15.52 -12.78 12.57
CA SER A 20 -15.32 -11.49 11.90
C SER A 20 -13.91 -10.94 12.13
N LEU A 21 -13.40 -11.04 13.37
CA LEU A 21 -12.06 -10.58 13.71
C LEU A 21 -11.00 -11.39 12.96
N SER A 22 -11.16 -12.71 12.87
CA SER A 22 -10.24 -13.57 12.11
C SER A 22 -10.23 -13.22 10.62
N LEU A 23 -11.40 -12.94 10.03
CA LEU A 23 -11.52 -12.54 8.63
C LEU A 23 -10.88 -11.20 8.35
N VAL A 24 -11.01 -10.23 9.26
CA VAL A 24 -10.32 -8.93 9.16
C VAL A 24 -8.81 -9.12 9.18
N VAL A 25 -8.28 -9.94 10.09
CA VAL A 25 -6.84 -10.24 10.13
C VAL A 25 -6.40 -10.95 8.84
N CYS A 26 -7.15 -11.93 8.35
CA CYS A 26 -6.85 -12.58 7.08
C CYS A 26 -6.88 -11.60 5.90
N SER A 27 -7.81 -10.64 5.89
CA SER A 27 -7.88 -9.59 4.87
C SER A 27 -6.63 -8.70 4.90
N PHE A 28 -6.10 -8.37 6.08
CA PHE A 28 -4.85 -7.59 6.16
C PHE A 28 -3.62 -8.36 5.65
N LEU A 29 -3.59 -9.67 5.86
CA LEU A 29 -2.46 -10.52 5.49
C LEU A 29 -2.54 -11.06 4.05
N THR A 30 -3.71 -10.97 3.40
CA THR A 30 -3.90 -11.53 2.06
C THR A 30 -3.15 -10.74 0.98
N GLU A 31 -2.63 -11.46 0.00
CA GLU A 31 -1.90 -10.90 -1.15
C GLU A 31 -2.82 -10.60 -2.36
N TYR A 32 -4.14 -10.65 -2.16
CA TYR A 32 -5.16 -10.58 -3.21
C TYR A 32 -6.08 -9.35 -3.11
N TRP A 33 -5.55 -8.21 -2.66
CA TRP A 33 -6.32 -6.95 -2.66
C TRP A 33 -6.55 -6.44 -4.08
N VAL A 34 -5.54 -6.54 -4.94
CA VAL A 34 -5.58 -6.11 -6.34
C VAL A 34 -4.90 -7.17 -7.17
N VAL A 35 -5.61 -7.71 -8.16
CA VAL A 35 -5.06 -8.62 -9.16
C VAL A 35 -5.08 -7.91 -10.50
N SER A 36 -3.94 -7.83 -11.17
CA SER A 36 -3.82 -7.28 -12.51
C SER A 36 -3.15 -8.28 -13.44
N ASP A 37 -3.73 -8.47 -14.62
CA ASP A 37 -3.10 -9.21 -15.71
C ASP A 37 -2.22 -8.24 -16.52
N VAL A 38 -1.04 -8.71 -16.95
CA VAL A 38 -0.11 -7.90 -17.75
C VAL A 38 -0.38 -8.16 -19.23
N THR A 39 -1.13 -7.25 -19.87
CA THR A 39 -1.36 -7.27 -21.32
C THR A 39 -0.24 -6.54 -22.07
N ASN A 40 0.30 -7.20 -23.10
CA ASN A 40 1.24 -6.59 -24.04
C ASN A 40 0.49 -5.63 -24.99
N GLU A 41 1.15 -4.56 -25.46
CA GLU A 41 0.62 -3.54 -26.39
C GLU A 41 0.04 -4.14 -27.68
N ASN A 42 0.52 -5.32 -28.08
CA ASN A 42 0.06 -6.02 -29.27
C ASN A 42 -1.19 -6.89 -29.02
N GLY A 43 -1.76 -6.90 -27.81
CA GLY A 43 -2.89 -7.75 -27.44
C GLY A 43 -2.59 -9.27 -27.42
N VAL A 44 -1.36 -9.66 -27.75
CA VAL A 44 -0.88 -11.03 -27.68
C VAL A 44 -0.36 -11.26 -26.27
N ASN A 45 -1.01 -12.17 -25.52
CA ASN A 45 -0.60 -12.52 -24.16
C ASN A 45 0.87 -12.94 -24.14
N ALA A 46 1.74 -12.07 -23.61
CA ALA A 46 3.14 -12.38 -23.36
C ALA A 46 3.23 -13.29 -22.14
N GLY A 47 2.99 -14.59 -22.37
CA GLY A 47 2.99 -15.61 -21.32
C GLY A 47 1.97 -15.35 -20.21
N ARG A 48 1.95 -16.22 -19.21
CA ARG A 48 1.01 -16.11 -18.08
C ARG A 48 1.59 -15.13 -17.05
N SER A 49 1.54 -13.83 -17.37
CA SER A 49 2.09 -12.77 -16.52
C SER A 49 0.99 -12.08 -15.71
N ARG A 50 1.09 -12.16 -14.38
CA ARG A 50 0.11 -11.59 -13.43
C ARG A 50 0.80 -10.86 -12.30
N VAL A 51 0.10 -9.89 -11.73
CA VAL A 51 0.55 -9.21 -10.51
C VAL A 51 -0.58 -9.28 -9.48
N ASN A 52 -0.30 -9.97 -8.38
CA ASN A 52 -1.17 -10.01 -7.22
C ASN A 52 -0.57 -9.06 -6.17
N SER A 53 -1.36 -8.11 -5.68
CA SER A 53 -0.94 -7.16 -4.65
C SER A 53 -1.87 -7.28 -3.45
N GLY A 54 -1.31 -7.57 -2.28
CA GLY A 54 -1.97 -7.41 -0.99
C GLY A 54 -1.74 -6.04 -0.40
N LEU A 55 -2.20 -5.84 0.84
CA LEU A 55 -1.99 -4.57 1.54
C LEU A 55 -0.52 -4.38 1.96
N LEU A 56 0.15 -5.45 2.38
CA LEU A 56 1.51 -5.38 2.94
C LEU A 56 2.59 -5.96 2.02
N SER A 57 2.19 -6.92 1.18
CA SER A 57 3.06 -7.71 0.31
C SER A 57 2.29 -8.06 -0.98
N GLY A 58 3.01 -8.28 -2.07
CA GLY A 58 2.46 -8.77 -3.32
C GLY A 58 3.43 -9.70 -4.03
N MET A 59 2.91 -10.42 -5.02
CA MET A 59 3.64 -11.36 -5.84
C MET A 59 3.47 -10.99 -7.32
N ARG A 60 4.58 -10.84 -8.04
CA ARG A 60 4.57 -10.70 -9.50
C ARG A 60 4.99 -12.00 -10.14
N GLU A 61 4.15 -12.50 -11.03
CA GLU A 61 4.42 -13.60 -11.92
C GLU A 61 4.75 -13.00 -13.28
N VAL A 62 5.98 -13.17 -13.74
CA VAL A 62 6.42 -12.67 -15.06
C VAL A 62 7.02 -13.81 -15.85
N ASP A 63 6.46 -14.07 -17.02
CA ASP A 63 6.99 -15.05 -17.97
C ASP A 63 7.75 -14.33 -19.07
N TRP A 64 9.08 -14.43 -19.04
CA TRP A 64 9.97 -13.82 -20.02
C TRP A 64 10.21 -14.72 -21.25
N GLY A 65 9.43 -15.79 -21.43
CA GLY A 65 9.63 -16.78 -22.50
C GLY A 65 10.66 -17.86 -22.15
N LEU A 66 11.22 -17.82 -20.93
CA LEU A 66 12.10 -18.84 -20.35
C LEU A 66 11.43 -19.57 -19.17
N GLY A 67 10.13 -19.38 -18.99
CA GLY A 67 9.35 -19.90 -17.88
C GLY A 67 8.92 -18.82 -16.88
N VAL A 68 7.87 -19.13 -16.10
CA VAL A 68 7.27 -18.23 -15.11
C VAL A 68 8.25 -17.97 -13.96
N ARG A 69 8.52 -16.70 -13.68
CA ARG A 69 9.28 -16.27 -12.51
C ARG A 69 8.38 -15.57 -11.49
N TYR A 70 8.53 -15.97 -10.23
CA TYR A 70 7.84 -15.39 -9.08
C TYR A 70 8.76 -14.36 -8.39
N MET A 71 8.27 -13.13 -8.24
CA MET A 71 8.99 -12.02 -7.63
C MET A 71 8.13 -11.41 -6.52
N PRO A 72 8.42 -11.71 -5.24
CA PRO A 72 7.72 -11.07 -4.12
C PRO A 72 8.19 -9.62 -3.95
N PHE A 73 7.29 -8.74 -3.54
CA PHE A 73 7.61 -7.35 -3.19
C PHE A 73 6.81 -6.89 -1.96
N SER A 74 7.42 -6.04 -1.13
CA SER A 74 6.74 -5.46 0.02
C SER A 74 6.11 -4.11 -0.34
N VAL A 75 4.81 -3.97 -0.06
CA VAL A 75 4.05 -2.74 -0.30
C VAL A 75 4.31 -1.71 0.80
N LEU A 76 4.54 -2.17 2.05
CA LEU A 76 4.84 -1.31 3.19
C LEU A 76 6.14 -0.53 3.01
N SER A 77 7.20 -1.16 2.51
CA SER A 77 8.48 -0.47 2.30
C SER A 77 8.37 0.57 1.18
N LEU A 78 7.59 0.28 0.14
CA LEU A 78 7.32 1.20 -0.95
C LEU A 78 6.49 2.40 -0.47
N SER A 79 5.40 2.17 0.26
CA SER A 79 4.56 3.26 0.76
C SER A 79 5.28 4.12 1.80
N ALA A 80 6.05 3.50 2.71
CA ALA A 80 6.86 4.23 3.69
C ALA A 80 7.92 5.12 3.02
N SER A 81 8.61 4.61 2.00
CA SER A 81 9.59 5.41 1.26
C SER A 81 8.96 6.59 0.51
N CYS A 82 7.78 6.40 -0.10
CA CYS A 82 7.02 7.50 -0.70
C CYS A 82 6.59 8.57 0.32
N VAL A 83 6.14 8.16 1.51
CA VAL A 83 5.74 9.10 2.58
C VAL A 83 6.94 9.89 3.09
N ILE A 84 8.06 9.22 3.34
CA ILE A 84 9.30 9.88 3.79
C ILE A 84 9.77 10.88 2.71
N PHE A 85 9.77 10.47 1.45
CA PHE A 85 10.09 11.35 0.33
C PHE A 85 9.17 12.57 0.28
N TYR A 86 7.85 12.37 0.44
CA TYR A 86 6.88 13.48 0.43
C TYR A 86 7.13 14.48 1.56
N ILE A 87 7.37 14.00 2.78
CA ILE A 87 7.69 14.85 3.93
C ILE A 87 8.97 15.65 3.67
N GLN A 88 10.01 14.99 3.16
CA GLN A 88 11.30 15.61 2.87
C GLN A 88 11.17 16.63 1.74
N PHE A 89 10.42 16.30 0.69
CA PHE A 89 10.14 17.18 -0.43
C PHE A 89 9.38 18.44 0.03
N HIS A 90 8.32 18.28 0.80
CA HIS A 90 7.57 19.42 1.34
C HIS A 90 8.42 20.30 2.26
N SER A 91 9.19 19.69 3.17
CA SER A 91 10.09 20.41 4.06
C SER A 91 11.18 21.19 3.29
N THR A 92 11.68 20.60 2.20
CA THR A 92 12.68 21.23 1.33
C THR A 92 12.06 22.38 0.54
N MET A 93 10.86 22.21 0.00
CA MET A 93 10.13 23.25 -0.71
C MET A 93 9.83 24.45 0.20
N GLN A 94 9.40 24.22 1.44
CA GLN A 94 9.15 25.31 2.39
C GLN A 94 10.43 26.06 2.78
N LYS A 95 11.58 25.39 2.88
CA LYS A 95 12.87 26.03 3.15
C LYS A 95 13.42 26.81 1.96
N ASN A 96 13.06 26.42 0.74
CA ASN A 96 13.49 27.09 -0.49
C ASN A 96 12.51 28.19 -0.95
N LEU A 97 11.29 28.23 -0.40
CA LEU A 97 10.35 29.32 -0.62
C LEU A 97 10.63 30.44 0.38
N LEU A 98 11.21 31.54 -0.11
CA LEU A 98 11.35 32.77 0.67
C LEU A 98 9.97 33.43 0.85
N THR A 99 9.56 33.67 2.08
CA THR A 99 8.42 34.56 2.36
C THR A 99 8.81 36.01 2.07
N VAL A 100 7.85 36.86 1.68
CA VAL A 100 8.09 38.25 1.23
C VAL A 100 8.88 39.05 2.27
N GLU A 101 8.64 38.80 3.57
CA GLU A 101 9.36 39.43 4.67
C GLU A 101 10.84 39.02 4.75
N GLN A 102 11.18 37.78 4.41
CA GLN A 102 12.56 37.28 4.39
C GLN A 102 13.35 37.81 3.19
N ILE A 103 12.68 38.05 2.06
CA ILE A 103 13.27 38.73 0.89
C ILE A 103 13.60 40.18 1.25
N GLN A 104 12.70 40.89 1.94
CA GLN A 104 12.92 42.27 2.38
C GLN A 104 14.01 42.39 3.46
N ALA A 105 14.17 41.35 4.29
CA ALA A 105 15.26 41.25 5.28
C ALA A 105 16.60 40.80 4.68
N GLY A 106 16.69 40.59 3.35
CA GLY A 106 17.94 40.30 2.64
C GLY A 106 18.37 38.83 2.64
N TYR A 107 17.49 37.89 2.97
CA TYR A 107 17.79 36.47 2.92
C TYR A 107 17.70 35.93 1.47
N SER A 108 18.63 35.03 1.11
CA SER A 108 18.65 34.33 -0.17
C SER A 108 18.46 32.82 0.05
N THR A 109 17.87 32.12 -0.93
CA THR A 109 17.60 30.68 -0.86
C THR A 109 18.92 29.91 -0.68
N GLN A 110 18.98 29.00 0.29
CA GLN A 110 20.21 28.27 0.63
C GLN A 110 20.60 27.12 -0.33
N GLY A 111 20.00 26.97 -1.51
CA GLY A 111 20.26 25.74 -2.30
C GLY A 111 19.78 25.67 -3.74
N LEU A 112 20.00 26.70 -4.56
CA LEU A 112 19.80 26.60 -6.02
C LEU A 112 20.98 27.12 -6.85
N ALA A 113 22.19 27.01 -6.29
CA ALA A 113 23.44 27.21 -7.02
C ALA A 113 24.53 26.28 -6.49
N LYS A 114 24.49 25.02 -6.94
CA LYS A 114 25.66 24.34 -7.47
C LYS A 114 25.24 23.21 -8.39
#